data_AF-M9WGN3-F1
#
_entry.id   AF-M9WGN3-F1
#
_cell.length_a   1.000
_cell.length_b   1.000
_cell.length_c   1.000
_cell.angle_alpha   90.00
_cell.angle_beta   90.00
_cell.angle_gamma   90.00
#
_symmetry.space_group_name_H-M   'P 1'
#
loop_
_entity.id
_entity.type
_entity.pdbx_description
1 polymer ?
#
loop_
_entity_poly.entity_id
_entity_poly.type
_entity_poly.pdbx_seq_one_letter_code
_entity_poly.pdbx_strand_id
1 'polypeptide(L)'
;MKKLLTTLTAIVGTSGSISTLISCKVPTFAEGVLGQKVVIVTDGGNIKDQSFNESAWEGVIKYGAQIHSNFDIKDEKEARKFNYASSIGGKTRWDSSKNLFVDQDIEFAQKNSNNFVETPDHSIDAFRTSYNTAIYKKADAILLAGFGHLNAVDYASDRMQKSGNKTVVLLDAAFQKDNIISVLFNSELAGFNAGWDAIMWANLPKMTSLNSGEFSQEAMEASKKNDGSMPLQGAKAGNKYISIGMFGGITNKNAVDNYMWGLLAAMHVYNNKFANKMVELEDNKKQKISYKLQPVYYANEGIKATAEKLVNVNENAWFSKGFDVGGATKSGVVDRLIANQADIIFPVAGPQINDVLEATGHKPYVIGVDTDQVTSVGASKKGNETRFITSAKKNIVSASVYALNRARSLQKAFVDGIEHTRMNKNGMNNDVKDGQTLVGEESDWSISSSRKANTKWNPERVSGLITNAANLSVESINYSKDKAKKIEMNLKETLKKSGKNFKEYFSKKSLDEALKLVDTAINGSNWEDLKLENDGIAGIKDYWDMLKKSTSSTNLKKEA
;
A
#
# COMPACT_ATOMS: atom_id res chain seq x y z
N MET A 1 -11.01 60.07 24.44
CA MET A 1 -10.77 58.77 23.78
C MET A 1 -11.75 58.59 22.61
N LYS A 2 -11.52 59.27 21.47
CA LYS A 2 -12.41 59.23 20.30
C LYS A 2 -11.69 59.64 18.99
N LYS A 3 -10.45 59.18 18.78
CA LYS A 3 -9.72 59.36 17.51
C LYS A 3 -8.71 58.22 17.26
N LEU A 4 -9.19 56.98 17.18
CA LEU A 4 -8.35 55.85 16.73
C LEU A 4 -9.14 54.70 16.09
N LEU A 5 -10.19 55.01 15.33
CA LEU A 5 -11.01 53.98 14.68
C LEU A 5 -11.54 54.47 13.32
N THR A 6 -10.63 54.85 12.41
CA THR A 6 -11.01 55.23 11.03
C THR A 6 -9.87 55.02 10.03
N THR A 7 -9.15 53.91 10.13
CA THR A 7 -8.09 53.54 9.17
C THR A 7 -7.92 52.01 9.09
N LEU A 8 -9.01 51.26 8.97
CA LEU A 8 -8.94 49.82 8.67
C LEU A 8 -10.15 49.35 7.83
N THR A 9 -10.41 50.07 6.73
CA THR A 9 -11.43 49.67 5.75
C THR A 9 -11.03 50.15 4.36
N ALA A 10 -9.93 49.63 3.83
CA ALA A 10 -9.55 49.80 2.43
C ALA A 10 -8.50 48.76 1.96
N ILE A 11 -8.71 47.47 2.27
CA ILE A 11 -8.04 46.37 1.56
C ILE A 11 -9.08 45.26 1.35
N VAL A 12 -10.06 45.53 0.50
CA VAL A 12 -10.89 44.52 -0.16
C VAL A 12 -10.85 44.89 -1.63
N GLY A 13 -10.11 44.12 -2.42
CA GLY A 13 -9.97 44.39 -3.85
C GLY A 13 -8.68 43.83 -4.40
N THR A 14 -8.66 42.50 -4.59
CA THR A 14 -7.77 41.65 -5.41
C THR A 14 -7.35 40.38 -4.66
N SER A 15 -8.34 39.56 -4.25
CA SER A 15 -8.10 38.12 -4.18
C SER A 15 -8.02 37.61 -5.62
N GLY A 16 -6.90 37.91 -6.28
CA GLY A 16 -6.53 37.29 -7.53
C GLY A 16 -6.50 35.79 -7.31
N SER A 17 -7.10 35.06 -8.25
CA SER A 17 -6.96 33.63 -8.43
C SER A 17 -5.54 33.22 -8.07
N ILE A 18 -5.38 32.29 -7.13
CA ILE A 18 -4.09 31.64 -6.89
C ILE A 18 -3.78 30.92 -8.20
N SER A 19 -3.06 31.64 -9.06
CA SER A 19 -2.47 31.13 -10.26
C SER A 19 -1.56 30.00 -9.81
N THR A 20 -1.87 28.80 -10.29
CA THR A 20 -0.89 27.73 -10.43
C THR A 20 0.37 28.38 -10.99
N LEU A 21 1.39 28.55 -10.15
CA LEU A 21 2.72 28.92 -10.60
C LEU A 21 3.18 27.74 -11.47
N ILE A 22 2.89 27.82 -12.76
CA ILE A 22 3.56 27.03 -13.78
C ILE A 22 5.02 27.42 -13.59
N SER A 23 5.78 26.54 -12.96
CA SER A 23 7.22 26.67 -12.85
C SER A 23 7.76 26.85 -14.26
N CYS A 24 8.14 28.09 -14.61
CA CYS A 24 8.83 28.42 -15.85
C CYS A 24 10.26 27.86 -15.85
N LYS A 25 10.47 26.62 -15.41
CA LYS A 25 11.62 25.84 -15.85
C LYS A 25 11.32 25.45 -17.29
N VAL A 26 12.13 25.95 -18.22
CA VAL A 26 12.22 25.38 -19.56
C VAL A 26 12.28 23.86 -19.41
N PRO A 27 11.38 23.08 -20.04
CA PRO A 27 11.32 21.65 -19.80
C PRO A 27 12.66 21.02 -20.15
N THR A 28 13.39 20.61 -19.11
CA THR A 28 14.66 19.90 -19.26
C THR A 28 14.37 18.47 -19.70
N PHE A 29 15.23 17.94 -20.57
CA PHE A 29 15.14 16.55 -20.99
C PHE A 29 15.16 15.62 -19.77
N ALA A 30 14.51 14.48 -19.95
CA ALA A 30 14.59 13.39 -18.99
C ALA A 30 16.05 12.98 -18.83
N GLU A 31 16.44 12.80 -17.58
CA GLU A 31 17.73 12.28 -17.19
C GLU A 31 17.91 10.84 -17.66
N GLY A 32 19.14 10.49 -18.03
CA GLY A 32 19.52 9.17 -18.50
C GLY A 32 20.26 9.19 -19.84
N VAL A 33 20.98 8.10 -20.10
CA VAL A 33 21.60 7.86 -21.40
C VAL A 33 20.54 7.52 -22.45
N LEU A 34 20.86 7.70 -23.73
CA LEU A 34 19.92 7.39 -24.81
C LEU A 34 19.55 5.90 -24.77
N GLY A 35 18.26 5.61 -24.92
CA GLY A 35 17.70 4.27 -24.77
C GLY A 35 17.31 3.93 -23.33
N GLN A 36 17.56 4.81 -22.36
CA GLN A 36 17.35 4.53 -20.93
C GLN A 36 16.57 5.63 -20.21
N LYS A 37 15.99 6.61 -20.92
CA LYS A 37 15.24 7.72 -20.30
C LYS A 37 13.81 7.30 -19.99
N VAL A 38 13.44 7.26 -18.71
CA VAL A 38 12.08 6.90 -18.28
C VAL A 38 11.41 8.14 -17.67
N VAL A 39 10.17 8.41 -18.06
CA VAL A 39 9.35 9.48 -17.46
C VAL A 39 8.08 8.87 -16.89
N ILE A 40 7.80 9.14 -15.61
CA ILE A 40 6.49 8.84 -15.01
C ILE A 40 5.48 9.94 -15.37
N VAL A 41 4.25 9.56 -15.64
CA VAL A 41 3.09 10.46 -15.72
C VAL A 41 2.09 10.05 -14.66
N THR A 42 1.69 10.98 -13.79
CA THR A 42 0.72 10.71 -12.72
C THR A 42 -0.71 10.62 -13.28
N ASP A 43 -1.57 9.81 -12.68
CA ASP A 43 -2.98 9.75 -13.07
C ASP A 43 -3.80 10.95 -12.58
N GLY A 44 -3.23 11.77 -11.70
CA GLY A 44 -3.75 13.00 -11.13
C GLY A 44 -2.81 13.45 -10.01
N GLY A 45 -3.14 14.54 -9.30
CA GLY A 45 -2.38 14.94 -8.11
C GLY A 45 -0.89 15.21 -8.38
N ASN A 46 -0.01 14.77 -7.49
CA ASN A 46 1.42 15.04 -7.54
C ASN A 46 2.26 13.83 -7.10
N ILE A 47 3.56 13.84 -7.38
CA ILE A 47 4.52 12.75 -7.04
C ILE A 47 4.86 12.66 -5.54
N LYS A 48 4.20 13.43 -4.68
CA LYS A 48 4.39 13.45 -3.21
C LYS A 48 3.08 13.13 -2.49
N ASP A 49 2.25 12.30 -3.12
CA ASP A 49 0.96 11.87 -2.58
C ASP A 49 1.08 10.84 -1.45
N GLN A 50 2.30 10.49 -1.02
CA GLN A 50 2.59 9.57 0.08
C GLN A 50 2.00 8.17 -0.13
N SER A 51 1.67 7.82 -1.39
CA SER A 51 1.03 6.57 -1.78
C SER A 51 1.44 6.15 -3.20
N PHE A 52 0.51 6.11 -4.14
CA PHE A 52 0.65 5.42 -5.41
C PHE A 52 1.59 6.16 -6.38
N ASN A 53 1.39 7.47 -6.60
CA ASN A 53 2.20 8.23 -7.55
C ASN A 53 3.64 8.36 -7.08
N GLU A 54 3.85 8.62 -5.79
CA GLU A 54 5.18 8.68 -5.20
C GLU A 54 5.92 7.34 -5.37
N SER A 55 5.26 6.22 -5.06
CA SER A 55 5.87 4.88 -5.21
C SER A 55 6.20 4.53 -6.67
N ALA A 56 5.39 4.96 -7.63
CA ALA A 56 5.67 4.76 -9.05
C ALA A 56 6.89 5.58 -9.52
N TRP A 57 7.01 6.81 -9.04
CA TRP A 57 8.18 7.65 -9.31
C TRP A 57 9.45 7.13 -8.63
N GLU A 58 9.35 6.63 -7.39
CA GLU A 58 10.44 5.91 -6.72
C GLU A 58 10.87 4.67 -7.51
N GLY A 59 9.93 4.00 -8.20
CA GLY A 59 10.24 2.94 -9.16
C GLY A 59 11.17 3.42 -10.28
N VAL A 60 10.94 4.61 -10.83
CA VAL A 60 11.81 5.23 -11.84
C VAL A 60 13.17 5.61 -11.28
N ILE A 61 13.22 6.14 -10.05
CA ILE A 61 14.48 6.43 -9.34
C ILE A 61 15.28 5.14 -9.14
N LYS A 62 14.64 4.09 -8.61
CA LYS A 62 15.30 2.79 -8.38
C LYS A 62 15.76 2.15 -9.67
N TYR A 63 14.98 2.26 -10.75
CA TYR A 63 15.43 1.85 -12.08
C TYR A 63 16.71 2.60 -12.50
N GLY A 64 16.68 3.93 -12.38
CA GLY A 64 17.81 4.81 -12.69
C GLY A 64 19.10 4.51 -11.94
N ALA A 65 19.00 4.01 -10.71
CA ALA A 65 20.14 3.67 -9.86
C ALA A 65 20.85 2.35 -10.25
N GLN A 66 20.26 1.53 -11.13
CA GLN A 66 20.76 0.18 -11.44
C GLN A 66 20.78 -0.16 -12.93
N ILE A 67 20.73 0.85 -13.82
CA ILE A 67 20.79 0.66 -15.27
C ILE A 67 22.04 -0.12 -15.68
N HIS A 68 23.20 0.23 -15.13
CA HIS A 68 24.48 -0.44 -15.42
C HIS A 68 24.41 -1.98 -15.25
N SER A 69 23.66 -2.46 -14.25
CA SER A 69 23.51 -3.90 -13.95
C SER A 69 22.74 -4.65 -15.04
N ASN A 70 21.93 -3.95 -15.85
CA ASN A 70 21.26 -4.53 -17.01
C ASN A 70 22.26 -4.83 -18.16
N PHE A 71 23.41 -4.16 -18.19
CA PHE A 71 24.41 -4.26 -19.25
C PHE A 71 25.71 -4.94 -18.79
N ASP A 72 25.68 -5.66 -17.65
CA ASP A 72 26.84 -6.34 -17.02
C ASP A 72 28.06 -5.43 -16.78
N ILE A 73 27.81 -4.14 -16.54
CA ILE A 73 28.86 -3.19 -16.20
C ILE A 73 29.23 -3.36 -14.73
N LYS A 74 30.49 -3.71 -14.46
CA LYS A 74 31.01 -4.02 -13.11
C LYS A 74 32.00 -3.00 -12.57
N ASP A 75 32.43 -2.07 -13.41
CA ASP A 75 33.30 -0.98 -12.99
C ASP A 75 32.47 0.20 -12.49
N GLU A 76 32.84 0.79 -11.36
CA GLU A 76 32.10 1.90 -10.75
C GLU A 76 32.06 3.12 -11.68
N LYS A 77 33.20 3.49 -12.28
CA LYS A 77 33.31 4.71 -13.09
C LYS A 77 32.46 4.59 -14.35
N GLU A 78 32.46 3.43 -14.99
CA GLU A 78 31.56 3.14 -16.10
C GLU A 78 30.11 3.08 -15.65
N ALA A 79 29.79 2.42 -14.52
CA ALA A 79 28.42 2.33 -13.99
C ALA A 79 27.78 3.71 -13.76
N ARG A 80 28.57 4.69 -13.29
CA ARG A 80 28.13 6.09 -13.12
C ARG A 80 27.71 6.78 -14.41
N LYS A 81 28.21 6.34 -15.59
CA LYS A 81 27.80 6.91 -16.88
C LYS A 81 26.44 6.42 -17.34
N PHE A 82 26.04 5.21 -16.95
CA PHE A 82 24.75 4.61 -17.34
C PHE A 82 23.60 5.09 -16.46
N ASN A 83 23.86 5.17 -15.16
CA ASN A 83 22.85 5.45 -14.16
C ASN A 83 22.46 6.93 -14.12
N TYR A 84 21.26 7.22 -13.61
CA TYR A 84 20.83 8.59 -13.37
C TYR A 84 21.65 9.18 -12.22
N ALA A 85 22.31 10.31 -12.46
CA ALA A 85 23.07 11.05 -11.47
C ALA A 85 22.21 11.48 -10.27
N SER A 86 20.93 11.81 -10.47
CA SER A 86 20.00 12.07 -9.37
C SER A 86 19.79 10.83 -8.50
N SER A 87 19.66 9.65 -9.12
CA SER A 87 19.33 8.41 -8.42
C SER A 87 20.52 7.78 -7.69
N ILE A 88 21.76 8.04 -8.16
CA ILE A 88 23.00 7.60 -7.49
C ILE A 88 23.75 8.73 -6.78
N GLY A 89 23.22 9.95 -6.73
CA GLY A 89 23.88 11.08 -6.07
C GLY A 89 23.62 11.12 -4.56
N GLY A 90 24.21 12.10 -3.88
CA GLY A 90 24.10 12.27 -2.42
C GLY A 90 25.19 11.50 -1.67
N LYS A 91 24.82 10.47 -0.91
CA LYS A 91 25.72 9.72 0.00
C LYS A 91 26.00 8.26 -0.41
N THR A 92 25.66 7.87 -1.64
CA THR A 92 25.84 6.48 -2.10
C THR A 92 27.29 6.01 -2.06
N ARG A 93 27.48 4.71 -1.83
CA ARG A 93 28.78 4.03 -1.92
C ARG A 93 28.72 2.90 -2.93
N TRP A 94 29.84 2.58 -3.57
CA TRP A 94 29.97 1.39 -4.42
C TRP A 94 30.29 0.15 -3.58
N ASP A 95 29.52 -0.93 -3.78
CA ASP A 95 29.82 -2.25 -3.23
C ASP A 95 30.41 -3.13 -4.34
N SER A 96 31.74 -3.24 -4.37
CA SER A 96 32.48 -4.03 -5.37
C SER A 96 32.15 -5.52 -5.34
N SER A 97 31.62 -6.05 -4.23
CA SER A 97 31.23 -7.47 -4.16
C SER A 97 29.91 -7.74 -4.87
N LYS A 98 29.02 -6.74 -4.90
CA LYS A 98 27.70 -6.82 -5.55
C LYS A 98 27.66 -6.13 -6.90
N ASN A 99 28.66 -5.32 -7.22
CA ASN A 99 28.69 -4.40 -8.35
C ASN A 99 27.44 -3.49 -8.37
N LEU A 100 27.14 -2.86 -7.22
CA LEU A 100 25.95 -2.03 -7.03
C LEU A 100 26.23 -0.80 -6.17
N PHE A 101 25.46 0.26 -6.41
CA PHE A 101 25.39 1.41 -5.50
C PHE A 101 24.52 1.06 -4.28
N VAL A 102 25.13 1.12 -3.10
CA VAL A 102 24.50 0.95 -1.79
C VAL A 102 24.37 2.30 -1.09
N ASP A 103 23.65 2.32 0.04
CA ASP A 103 23.47 3.51 0.88
C ASP A 103 22.85 4.69 0.09
N GLN A 104 21.85 4.38 -0.74
CA GLN A 104 21.14 5.35 -1.59
C GLN A 104 20.44 6.42 -0.77
N ASP A 105 20.65 7.67 -1.15
CA ASP A 105 20.03 8.84 -0.53
C ASP A 105 18.73 9.16 -1.28
N ILE A 106 17.63 8.55 -0.84
CA ILE A 106 16.32 8.72 -1.48
C ILE A 106 15.85 10.17 -1.42
N GLU A 107 16.11 10.90 -0.33
CA GLU A 107 15.74 12.31 -0.22
C GLU A 107 16.47 13.16 -1.26
N PHE A 108 17.77 12.90 -1.46
CA PHE A 108 18.53 13.53 -2.54
C PHE A 108 17.94 13.18 -3.91
N ALA A 109 17.65 11.90 -4.17
CA ALA A 109 17.11 11.48 -5.45
C ALA A 109 15.76 12.13 -5.74
N GLN A 110 14.86 12.14 -4.76
CA GLN A 110 13.56 12.79 -4.87
C GLN A 110 13.69 14.31 -5.10
N LYS A 111 14.65 14.97 -4.44
CA LYS A 111 14.86 16.41 -4.63
C LYS A 111 15.40 16.78 -6.02
N ASN A 112 16.19 15.90 -6.64
CA ASN A 112 16.96 16.22 -7.85
C ASN A 112 16.43 15.57 -9.13
N SER A 113 15.64 14.49 -9.03
CA SER A 113 15.04 13.83 -10.19
C SER A 113 14.01 14.74 -10.86
N ASN A 114 14.08 14.82 -12.19
CA ASN A 114 13.12 15.55 -13.04
C ASN A 114 12.35 14.62 -14.00
N ASN A 115 12.42 13.30 -13.75
CA ASN A 115 11.89 12.24 -14.61
C ASN A 115 10.39 11.99 -14.38
N PHE A 116 9.61 13.05 -14.26
CA PHE A 116 8.17 13.00 -14.05
C PHE A 116 7.43 14.09 -14.82
N VAL A 117 6.12 13.88 -15.00
CA VAL A 117 5.12 14.87 -15.43
C VAL A 117 3.89 14.68 -14.56
N GLU A 118 3.48 15.71 -13.84
CA GLU A 118 2.27 15.68 -13.01
C GLU A 118 1.07 16.09 -13.86
N THR A 119 0.03 15.26 -13.87
CA THR A 119 -1.22 15.57 -14.55
C THR A 119 -2.13 16.34 -13.59
N PRO A 120 -2.65 17.53 -13.97
CA PRO A 120 -3.43 18.37 -13.06
C PRO A 120 -4.79 17.77 -12.66
N ASP A 121 -5.39 16.96 -13.53
CA ASP A 121 -6.68 16.32 -13.29
C ASP A 121 -6.83 15.04 -14.14
N HIS A 122 -7.96 14.34 -14.00
CA HIS A 122 -8.25 13.09 -14.72
C HIS A 122 -8.84 13.28 -16.13
N SER A 123 -8.77 14.49 -16.72
CA SER A 123 -9.31 14.75 -18.04
C SER A 123 -8.43 14.19 -19.16
N ILE A 124 -9.05 13.83 -20.27
CA ILE A 124 -8.35 13.31 -21.46
C ILE A 124 -7.35 14.34 -22.00
N ASP A 125 -7.70 15.63 -21.98
CA ASP A 125 -6.83 16.69 -22.51
C ASP A 125 -5.62 16.96 -21.62
N ALA A 126 -5.81 16.90 -20.30
CA ALA A 126 -4.70 16.94 -19.35
C ALA A 126 -3.73 15.77 -19.60
N PHE A 127 -4.24 14.54 -19.71
CA PHE A 127 -3.41 13.37 -20.01
C PHE A 127 -2.66 13.50 -21.33
N ARG A 128 -3.33 13.90 -22.42
CA ARG A 128 -2.69 14.10 -23.73
C ARG A 128 -1.55 15.12 -23.65
N THR A 129 -1.75 16.21 -22.92
CA THR A 129 -0.74 17.23 -22.69
C THR A 129 0.46 16.68 -21.91
N SER A 130 0.20 15.91 -20.85
CA SER A 130 1.25 15.25 -20.07
C SER A 130 2.06 14.26 -20.89
N TYR A 131 1.42 13.42 -21.72
CA TYR A 131 2.12 12.48 -22.59
C TYR A 131 2.99 13.18 -23.63
N ASN A 132 2.46 14.24 -24.26
CA ASN A 132 3.24 15.05 -25.20
C ASN A 132 4.45 15.70 -24.52
N THR A 133 4.30 16.14 -23.26
CA THR A 133 5.39 16.68 -22.45
C THR A 133 6.46 15.63 -22.16
N ALA A 134 6.07 14.40 -21.78
CA ALA A 134 7.01 13.29 -21.57
C ALA A 134 7.80 12.96 -22.85
N ILE A 135 7.14 12.99 -24.01
CA ILE A 135 7.79 12.79 -25.32
C ILE A 135 8.73 13.96 -25.66
N TYR A 136 8.32 15.20 -25.37
CA TYR A 136 9.17 16.38 -25.53
C TYR A 136 10.44 16.28 -24.68
N LYS A 137 10.32 15.73 -23.46
CA LYS A 137 11.46 15.40 -22.57
C LYS A 137 12.34 14.27 -23.10
N LYS A 138 12.08 13.73 -24.30
CA LYS A 138 12.83 12.64 -24.95
C LYS A 138 12.79 11.32 -24.19
N ALA A 139 11.65 11.01 -23.56
CA ALA A 139 11.44 9.71 -22.93
C ALA A 139 11.64 8.56 -23.93
N ASP A 140 12.37 7.54 -23.51
CA ASP A 140 12.54 6.25 -24.18
C ASP A 140 11.48 5.24 -23.72
N ALA A 141 10.95 5.38 -22.50
CA ALA A 141 9.72 4.76 -22.06
C ALA A 141 8.89 5.74 -21.20
N ILE A 142 7.58 5.58 -21.23
CA ILE A 142 6.67 6.29 -20.32
C ILE A 142 6.08 5.28 -19.34
N LEU A 143 6.16 5.56 -18.05
CA LEU A 143 5.47 4.84 -16.99
C LEU A 143 4.20 5.65 -16.63
N LEU A 144 3.03 5.01 -16.66
CA LEU A 144 1.74 5.61 -16.33
C LEU A 144 1.29 5.10 -14.97
N ALA A 145 1.13 6.00 -14.01
CA ALA A 145 0.80 5.64 -12.64
C ALA A 145 -0.71 5.59 -12.45
N GLY A 146 -1.30 4.40 -12.57
CA GLY A 146 -2.66 4.14 -12.10
C GLY A 146 -3.69 3.99 -13.22
N PHE A 147 -4.87 3.50 -12.83
CA PHE A 147 -5.94 3.18 -13.79
C PHE A 147 -6.63 4.41 -14.39
N GLY A 148 -6.42 5.61 -13.84
CA GLY A 148 -6.99 6.86 -14.39
C GLY A 148 -6.58 7.10 -15.86
N HIS A 149 -5.45 6.54 -16.30
CA HIS A 149 -4.96 6.64 -17.67
C HIS A 149 -5.76 5.81 -18.69
N LEU A 150 -6.64 4.88 -18.29
CA LEU A 150 -7.29 3.90 -19.18
C LEU A 150 -8.00 4.53 -20.39
N ASN A 151 -8.61 5.70 -20.21
CA ASN A 151 -9.36 6.37 -21.29
C ASN A 151 -8.46 7.17 -22.25
N ALA A 152 -7.16 7.30 -21.96
CA ALA A 152 -6.22 8.11 -22.75
C ALA A 152 -4.93 7.36 -23.13
N VAL A 153 -4.68 6.16 -22.57
CA VAL A 153 -3.44 5.39 -22.79
C VAL A 153 -3.21 5.01 -24.24
N ASP A 154 -4.28 4.81 -25.03
CA ASP A 154 -4.19 4.52 -26.46
C ASP A 154 -3.43 5.62 -27.22
N TYR A 155 -3.69 6.89 -26.87
CA TYR A 155 -2.98 8.04 -27.41
C TYR A 155 -1.50 8.05 -26.98
N ALA A 156 -1.20 7.77 -25.71
CA ALA A 156 0.20 7.69 -25.25
C ALA A 156 0.98 6.64 -26.06
N SER A 157 0.38 5.47 -26.24
CA SER A 157 0.93 4.38 -27.03
C SER A 157 1.18 4.79 -28.49
N ASP A 158 0.21 5.37 -29.18
CA ASP A 158 0.36 5.83 -30.58
C ASP A 158 1.50 6.84 -30.75
N ARG A 159 1.59 7.78 -29.80
CA ARG A 159 2.61 8.83 -29.85
C ARG A 159 4.00 8.26 -29.58
N MET A 160 4.12 7.31 -28.66
CA MET A 160 5.37 6.60 -28.38
C MET A 160 5.78 5.68 -29.53
N GLN A 161 4.82 5.02 -30.20
CA GLN A 161 5.08 4.26 -31.43
C GLN A 161 5.65 5.16 -32.53
N LYS A 162 5.02 6.31 -32.79
CA LYS A 162 5.50 7.32 -33.75
C LYS A 162 6.86 7.92 -33.36
N SER A 163 7.20 7.89 -32.08
CA SER A 163 8.47 8.40 -31.54
C SER A 163 9.59 7.36 -31.52
N GLY A 164 9.52 6.31 -32.35
CA GLY A 164 10.57 5.29 -32.47
C GLY A 164 10.20 3.93 -31.88
N ASN A 165 8.93 3.52 -32.00
CA ASN A 165 8.40 2.26 -31.47
C ASN A 165 8.66 2.04 -29.98
N LYS A 166 8.44 3.08 -29.17
CA LYS A 166 8.80 3.12 -27.76
C LYS A 166 7.73 2.52 -26.84
N THR A 167 8.16 2.00 -25.69
CA THR A 167 7.28 1.30 -24.74
C THR A 167 6.51 2.27 -23.82
N VAL A 168 5.28 1.91 -23.52
CA VAL A 168 4.48 2.47 -22.43
C VAL A 168 4.28 1.37 -21.37
N VAL A 169 4.50 1.68 -20.10
CA VAL A 169 4.19 0.79 -18.98
C VAL A 169 2.98 1.37 -18.26
N LEU A 170 1.88 0.62 -18.15
CA LEU A 170 0.65 1.02 -17.48
C LEU A 170 0.53 0.27 -16.15
N LEU A 171 0.57 0.99 -15.04
CA LEU A 171 0.42 0.41 -13.70
C LEU A 171 -1.05 0.39 -13.26
N ASP A 172 -1.43 -0.65 -12.53
CA ASP A 172 -2.74 -0.85 -11.88
C ASP A 172 -3.93 -0.95 -12.83
N ALA A 173 -3.65 -1.16 -14.12
CA ALA A 173 -4.65 -1.33 -15.16
C ALA A 173 -4.12 -2.19 -16.31
N ALA A 174 -5.06 -2.77 -17.06
CA ALA A 174 -4.75 -3.56 -18.24
C ALA A 174 -5.32 -2.91 -19.50
N PHE A 175 -4.45 -2.73 -20.49
CA PHE A 175 -4.80 -2.27 -21.82
C PHE A 175 -4.00 -3.06 -22.85
N GLN A 176 -4.69 -3.68 -23.81
CA GLN A 176 -4.06 -4.53 -24.82
C GLN A 176 -3.60 -3.71 -26.01
N LYS A 177 -2.29 -3.53 -26.13
CA LYS A 177 -1.63 -2.93 -27.30
C LYS A 177 -0.16 -3.33 -27.33
N ASP A 178 0.37 -3.48 -28.53
CA ASP A 178 1.64 -4.12 -28.86
C ASP A 178 2.90 -3.44 -28.29
N ASN A 179 2.83 -2.17 -27.87
CA ASN A 179 3.90 -1.47 -27.14
C ASN A 179 3.53 -1.09 -25.69
N ILE A 180 2.46 -1.67 -25.14
CA ILE A 180 2.05 -1.45 -23.75
C ILE A 180 2.41 -2.67 -22.91
N ILE A 181 3.13 -2.46 -21.81
CA ILE A 181 3.24 -3.43 -20.72
C ILE A 181 2.21 -3.03 -19.67
N SER A 182 1.19 -3.85 -19.46
CA SER A 182 0.24 -3.64 -18.37
C SER A 182 0.68 -4.36 -17.11
N VAL A 183 0.49 -3.75 -15.94
CA VAL A 183 0.82 -4.33 -14.64
C VAL A 183 -0.41 -4.30 -13.76
N LEU A 184 -0.86 -5.48 -13.32
CA LEU A 184 -1.94 -5.64 -12.35
C LEU A 184 -1.40 -6.23 -11.05
N PHE A 185 -2.01 -5.82 -9.95
CA PHE A 185 -1.72 -6.30 -8.61
C PHE A 185 -2.86 -7.18 -8.11
N ASN A 186 -2.52 -8.23 -7.35
CA ASN A 186 -3.50 -9.10 -6.70
C ASN A 186 -3.84 -8.51 -5.32
N SER A 187 -4.36 -7.27 -5.30
CA SER A 187 -4.48 -6.49 -4.06
C SER A 187 -5.50 -7.02 -3.06
N GLU A 188 -6.36 -7.96 -3.47
CA GLU A 188 -7.13 -8.79 -2.55
C GLU A 188 -6.26 -9.56 -1.56
N LEU A 189 -5.06 -9.95 -1.95
CA LEU A 189 -4.10 -10.61 -1.07
C LEU A 189 -3.54 -9.66 -0.02
N ALA A 190 -3.24 -8.42 -0.42
CA ALA A 190 -2.78 -7.38 0.48
C ALA A 190 -3.90 -6.99 1.46
N GLY A 191 -5.13 -6.83 0.97
CA GLY A 191 -6.30 -6.54 1.80
C GLY A 191 -6.63 -7.67 2.78
N PHE A 192 -6.57 -8.92 2.34
CA PHE A 192 -6.76 -10.09 3.22
C PHE A 192 -5.68 -10.16 4.30
N ASN A 193 -4.40 -9.99 3.91
CA ASN A 193 -3.27 -10.05 4.82
C ASN A 193 -3.32 -8.92 5.86
N ALA A 194 -3.46 -7.68 5.41
CA ALA A 194 -3.59 -6.52 6.29
C ALA A 194 -4.81 -6.63 7.22
N GLY A 195 -5.92 -7.18 6.71
CA GLY A 195 -7.10 -7.47 7.51
C GLY A 195 -6.87 -8.52 8.56
N TRP A 196 -6.20 -9.63 8.21
CA TRP A 196 -5.86 -10.69 9.15
C TRP A 196 -4.95 -10.17 10.27
N ASP A 197 -3.87 -9.47 9.91
CA ASP A 197 -2.96 -8.81 10.86
C ASP A 197 -3.72 -7.86 11.81
N ALA A 198 -4.61 -7.03 11.26
CA ALA A 198 -5.36 -6.06 12.05
C ALA A 198 -6.37 -6.71 12.99
N ILE A 199 -7.10 -7.73 12.52
CA ILE A 199 -8.07 -8.47 13.31
C ILE A 199 -7.38 -9.22 14.46
N MET A 200 -6.26 -9.89 14.17
CA MET A 200 -5.47 -10.60 15.18
C MET A 200 -4.97 -9.64 16.26
N TRP A 201 -4.36 -8.51 15.86
CA TRP A 201 -3.90 -7.50 16.80
C TRP A 201 -5.03 -6.91 17.65
N ALA A 202 -6.12 -6.52 16.99
CA ALA A 202 -7.22 -5.79 17.63
C ALA A 202 -7.98 -6.65 18.64
N ASN A 203 -8.13 -7.95 18.39
CA ASN A 203 -8.84 -8.87 19.27
C ASN A 203 -8.02 -9.38 20.46
N LEU A 204 -6.74 -9.03 20.58
CA LEU A 204 -5.97 -9.37 21.77
C LEU A 204 -6.54 -8.67 23.01
N PRO A 205 -6.40 -9.26 24.22
CA PRO A 205 -6.69 -8.57 25.45
C PRO A 205 -5.87 -7.29 25.57
N LYS A 206 -6.50 -6.24 26.10
CA LYS A 206 -5.87 -4.93 26.27
C LYS A 206 -4.58 -5.04 27.08
N MET A 207 -3.51 -4.49 26.55
CA MET A 207 -2.18 -4.49 27.16
C MET A 207 -1.96 -3.27 28.07
N THR A 208 -0.93 -3.31 28.93
CA THR A 208 -0.53 -2.19 29.80
C THR A 208 -0.12 -0.94 29.01
N SER A 209 0.50 -1.13 27.86
CA SER A 209 0.73 -0.12 26.83
C SER A 209 0.70 -0.79 25.45
N LEU A 210 0.69 0.02 24.37
CA LEU A 210 0.71 -0.51 23.01
C LEU A 210 1.88 -1.47 22.83
N ASN A 211 1.58 -2.71 22.43
CA ASN A 211 2.57 -3.75 22.19
C ASN A 211 3.52 -3.98 23.37
N SER A 212 3.08 -3.89 24.62
CA SER A 212 3.94 -4.23 25.77
C SER A 212 4.15 -5.75 25.92
N GLY A 213 3.23 -6.55 25.38
CA GLY A 213 3.21 -7.99 25.61
C GLY A 213 2.86 -8.35 27.06
N GLU A 214 2.28 -7.42 27.82
CA GLU A 214 1.83 -7.58 29.21
C GLU A 214 0.36 -7.21 29.31
N PHE A 215 -0.45 -8.07 29.95
CA PHE A 215 -1.89 -7.81 30.07
C PHE A 215 -2.17 -6.67 31.05
N SER A 216 -3.14 -5.82 30.72
CA SER A 216 -3.63 -4.78 31.62
C SER A 216 -4.39 -5.36 32.81
N GLN A 217 -4.41 -4.63 33.93
CA GLN A 217 -5.21 -5.01 35.10
C GLN A 217 -6.69 -5.18 34.75
N GLU A 218 -7.23 -4.31 33.90
CA GLU A 218 -8.62 -4.37 33.42
C GLU A 218 -8.91 -5.70 32.70
N ALA A 219 -8.01 -6.16 31.82
CA ALA A 219 -8.14 -7.42 31.12
C ALA A 219 -8.05 -8.63 32.07
N MET A 220 -7.12 -8.58 33.04
CA MET A 220 -6.97 -9.62 34.06
C MET A 220 -8.22 -9.74 34.95
N GLU A 221 -8.82 -8.61 35.33
CA GLU A 221 -10.07 -8.58 36.10
C GLU A 221 -11.25 -9.09 35.28
N ALA A 222 -11.34 -8.71 34.00
CA ALA A 222 -12.39 -9.18 33.10
C ALA A 222 -12.33 -10.70 32.88
N SER A 223 -11.13 -11.27 32.74
CA SER A 223 -10.95 -12.73 32.59
C SER A 223 -11.53 -13.52 33.77
N LYS A 224 -11.51 -12.96 34.98
CA LYS A 224 -12.08 -13.60 36.19
C LYS A 224 -13.61 -13.55 36.26
N LYS A 225 -14.24 -12.55 35.63
CA LYS A 225 -15.69 -12.32 35.69
C LYS A 225 -16.47 -13.29 34.80
N ASN A 226 -15.83 -13.83 33.76
CA ASN A 226 -16.40 -14.79 32.79
C ASN A 226 -17.74 -14.34 32.16
N ASP A 227 -18.00 -13.03 32.07
CA ASP A 227 -19.22 -12.46 31.49
C ASP A 227 -19.09 -12.16 29.98
N GLY A 228 -17.98 -12.61 29.38
CA GLY A 228 -17.67 -12.41 27.96
C GLY A 228 -17.17 -11.00 27.62
N SER A 229 -17.05 -10.09 28.59
CA SER A 229 -16.66 -8.70 28.33
C SER A 229 -15.16 -8.44 28.48
N MET A 230 -14.38 -8.90 27.51
CA MET A 230 -12.94 -8.63 27.47
C MET A 230 -12.66 -7.21 26.93
N PRO A 231 -11.90 -6.36 27.65
CA PRO A 231 -11.32 -5.16 27.07
C PRO A 231 -10.31 -5.56 25.99
N LEU A 232 -10.54 -5.10 24.77
CA LEU A 232 -9.71 -5.44 23.62
C LEU A 232 -8.71 -4.35 23.29
N GLN A 233 -7.58 -4.76 22.73
CA GLN A 233 -6.51 -3.86 22.31
C GLN A 233 -6.95 -2.86 21.22
N GLY A 234 -7.81 -3.30 20.30
CA GLY A 234 -8.28 -2.49 19.18
C GLY A 234 -9.54 -1.67 19.45
N ALA A 235 -10.29 -1.92 20.53
CA ALA A 235 -11.57 -1.26 20.79
C ALA A 235 -11.40 0.21 21.20
N LYS A 236 -11.68 1.13 20.27
CA LYS A 236 -11.50 2.59 20.42
C LYS A 236 -12.80 3.34 20.66
N ALA A 237 -13.91 2.83 20.16
CA ALA A 237 -15.23 3.43 20.37
C ALA A 237 -15.80 3.15 21.78
N GLY A 238 -15.03 2.50 22.66
CA GLY A 238 -15.47 2.08 24.00
C GLY A 238 -16.43 0.89 23.98
N ASN A 239 -16.53 0.22 22.83
CA ASN A 239 -17.27 -1.03 22.66
C ASN A 239 -16.44 -2.22 23.20
N LYS A 240 -17.10 -3.36 23.39
CA LYS A 240 -16.49 -4.62 23.88
C LYS A 240 -16.31 -5.64 22.73
N TYR A 241 -16.21 -5.14 21.51
CA TYR A 241 -16.09 -5.89 20.26
C TYR A 241 -15.26 -5.06 19.28
N ILE A 242 -14.87 -5.65 18.14
CA ILE A 242 -14.18 -4.90 17.08
C ILE A 242 -15.17 -4.56 15.98
N SER A 243 -15.20 -3.30 15.56
CA SER A 243 -15.95 -2.83 14.39
C SER A 243 -14.96 -2.30 13.36
N ILE A 244 -15.01 -2.82 12.13
CA ILE A 244 -14.11 -2.39 11.05
C ILE A 244 -14.94 -1.74 9.95
N GLY A 245 -14.54 -0.53 9.58
CA GLY A 245 -15.03 0.19 8.42
C GLY A 245 -13.98 0.24 7.33
N MET A 246 -14.40 0.48 6.09
CA MET A 246 -13.50 0.73 4.97
C MET A 246 -14.17 1.64 3.95
N PHE A 247 -13.39 2.32 3.12
CA PHE A 247 -13.95 2.99 1.95
C PHE A 247 -12.93 3.08 0.83
N GLY A 248 -13.40 3.02 -0.41
CA GLY A 248 -12.59 3.27 -1.59
C GLY A 248 -12.73 4.71 -2.09
N GLY A 249 -11.79 5.15 -2.92
CA GLY A 249 -11.95 6.37 -3.70
C GLY A 249 -12.98 6.17 -4.81
N ILE A 250 -12.50 5.85 -6.00
CA ILE A 250 -13.33 5.49 -7.16
C ILE A 250 -13.40 3.97 -7.29
N THR A 251 -14.61 3.41 -7.44
CA THR A 251 -14.79 1.95 -7.59
C THR A 251 -14.05 1.43 -8.82
N ASN A 252 -13.21 0.42 -8.61
CA ASN A 252 -12.54 -0.34 -9.65
C ASN A 252 -12.18 -1.72 -9.10
N LYS A 253 -12.72 -2.76 -9.72
CA LYS A 253 -12.54 -4.15 -9.26
C LYS A 253 -11.08 -4.56 -9.06
N ASN A 254 -10.16 -4.11 -9.92
CA ASN A 254 -8.78 -4.60 -9.93
C ASN A 254 -7.78 -3.67 -9.24
N ALA A 255 -8.22 -2.48 -8.81
CA ALA A 255 -7.33 -1.45 -8.27
C ALA A 255 -7.71 -1.01 -6.85
N VAL A 256 -9.01 -0.94 -6.56
CA VAL A 256 -9.57 -0.40 -5.31
C VAL A 256 -10.38 -1.47 -4.59
N ASP A 257 -11.37 -2.03 -5.27
CA ASP A 257 -12.35 -2.85 -4.58
C ASP A 257 -11.80 -4.23 -4.19
N ASN A 258 -10.78 -4.73 -4.89
CA ASN A 258 -10.09 -5.97 -4.53
C ASN A 258 -9.45 -5.90 -3.14
N TYR A 259 -8.81 -4.78 -2.78
CA TYR A 259 -8.31 -4.58 -1.41
C TYR A 259 -9.43 -4.71 -0.37
N MET A 260 -10.53 -3.99 -0.59
CA MET A 260 -11.68 -3.95 0.31
C MET A 260 -12.31 -5.35 0.43
N TRP A 261 -12.47 -6.04 -0.69
CA TRP A 261 -12.95 -7.41 -0.72
C TRP A 261 -12.04 -8.36 0.07
N GLY A 262 -10.72 -8.22 -0.06
CA GLY A 262 -9.75 -8.99 0.71
C GLY A 262 -9.93 -8.83 2.22
N LEU A 263 -10.11 -7.59 2.70
CA LEU A 263 -10.40 -7.31 4.12
C LEU A 263 -11.74 -7.93 4.55
N LEU A 264 -12.79 -7.81 3.72
CA LEU A 264 -14.09 -8.44 4.00
C LEU A 264 -13.99 -9.96 4.10
N ALA A 265 -13.19 -10.59 3.24
CA ALA A 265 -12.92 -12.02 3.29
C ALA A 265 -12.18 -12.41 4.57
N ALA A 266 -11.18 -11.64 5.02
CA ALA A 266 -10.49 -11.86 6.29
C ALA A 266 -11.45 -11.75 7.49
N MET A 267 -12.30 -10.72 7.52
CA MET A 267 -13.34 -10.55 8.55
C MET A 267 -14.31 -11.75 8.57
N HIS A 268 -14.76 -12.19 7.40
CA HIS A 268 -15.70 -13.31 7.29
C HIS A 268 -15.08 -14.64 7.74
N VAL A 269 -13.83 -14.90 7.33
CA VAL A 269 -13.07 -16.08 7.76
C VAL A 269 -12.89 -16.08 9.28
N TYR A 270 -12.44 -14.95 9.85
CA TYR A 270 -12.28 -14.82 11.29
C TYR A 270 -13.59 -15.08 12.05
N ASN A 271 -14.68 -14.42 11.63
CA ASN A 271 -15.97 -14.55 12.30
C ASN A 271 -16.51 -16.00 12.29
N ASN A 272 -16.23 -16.77 11.24
CA ASN A 272 -16.69 -18.15 11.15
C ASN A 272 -15.74 -19.17 11.82
N LYS A 273 -14.45 -18.84 11.96
CA LYS A 273 -13.43 -19.80 12.40
C LYS A 273 -12.83 -19.52 13.78
N PHE A 274 -12.91 -18.28 14.24
CA PHE A 274 -12.32 -17.82 15.50
C PHE A 274 -13.34 -17.23 16.45
N ALA A 275 -14.22 -16.35 15.98
CA ALA A 275 -15.14 -15.66 16.86
C ALA A 275 -15.95 -16.66 17.69
N ASN A 276 -16.18 -16.30 18.95
CA ASN A 276 -16.83 -17.11 19.96
C ASN A 276 -16.06 -18.33 20.50
N LYS A 277 -14.86 -18.63 20.01
CA LYS A 277 -14.02 -19.66 20.63
C LYS A 277 -13.33 -19.15 21.89
N MET A 278 -13.19 -20.02 22.87
CA MET A 278 -12.37 -19.77 24.05
C MET A 278 -10.89 -19.99 23.72
N VAL A 279 -10.04 -19.07 24.17
CA VAL A 279 -8.58 -19.20 24.05
C VAL A 279 -7.93 -18.86 25.38
N GLU A 280 -6.78 -19.46 25.64
CA GLU A 280 -5.89 -19.08 26.74
C GLU A 280 -4.60 -18.51 26.17
N LEU A 281 -4.18 -17.35 26.68
CA LEU A 281 -2.93 -16.68 26.32
C LEU A 281 -2.11 -16.40 27.58
N GLU A 282 -0.79 -16.54 27.48
CA GLU A 282 0.17 -16.24 28.54
C GLU A 282 1.07 -15.06 28.15
N ASP A 283 1.17 -14.03 28.98
CA ASP A 283 1.97 -12.84 28.72
C ASP A 283 3.46 -12.96 29.12
N ASN A 284 4.23 -11.90 28.91
CA ASN A 284 5.66 -11.86 29.26
C ASN A 284 5.94 -12.05 30.77
N LYS A 285 4.96 -11.76 31.63
CA LYS A 285 5.03 -11.93 33.09
C LYS A 285 4.45 -13.26 33.57
N LYS A 286 4.23 -14.21 32.65
CA LYS A 286 3.64 -15.52 32.95
C LYS A 286 2.22 -15.44 33.50
N GLN A 287 1.52 -14.33 33.26
CA GLN A 287 0.11 -14.19 33.60
C GLN A 287 -0.75 -14.76 32.49
N LYS A 288 -1.80 -15.48 32.87
CA LYS A 288 -2.71 -16.15 31.94
C LYS A 288 -4.07 -15.45 31.92
N ILE A 289 -4.60 -15.29 30.71
CA ILE A 289 -5.99 -14.87 30.48
C ILE A 289 -6.67 -15.92 29.63
N SER A 290 -7.83 -16.38 30.09
CA SER A 290 -8.78 -17.11 29.27
C SER A 290 -9.93 -16.19 28.88
N TYR A 291 -10.28 -16.16 27.60
CA TYR A 291 -11.38 -15.33 27.10
C TYR A 291 -11.97 -15.85 25.81
N LYS A 292 -13.19 -15.38 25.54
CA LYS A 292 -13.90 -15.64 24.29
C LYS A 292 -13.50 -14.60 23.26
N LEU A 293 -13.01 -15.04 22.11
CA LEU A 293 -12.71 -14.17 20.97
C LEU A 293 -13.98 -13.46 20.49
N GLN A 294 -13.89 -12.14 20.31
CA GLN A 294 -15.05 -11.31 20.01
C GLN A 294 -15.31 -11.28 18.49
N PRO A 295 -16.58 -11.21 18.06
CA PRO A 295 -16.89 -10.99 16.65
C PRO A 295 -16.37 -9.65 16.14
N VAL A 296 -16.10 -9.61 14.84
CA VAL A 296 -15.74 -8.41 14.09
C VAL A 296 -16.94 -7.95 13.26
N TYR A 297 -17.38 -6.70 13.43
CA TYR A 297 -18.57 -6.15 12.78
C TYR A 297 -18.23 -5.23 11.60
N TYR A 298 -19.19 -5.12 10.67
CA TYR A 298 -19.05 -4.41 9.39
C TYR A 298 -19.61 -2.99 9.52
N ALA A 299 -18.77 -2.02 9.91
CA ALA A 299 -19.23 -0.65 10.22
C ALA A 299 -19.86 0.05 9.00
N ASN A 300 -19.52 -0.36 7.78
CA ASN A 300 -20.17 0.09 6.55
C ASN A 300 -21.67 -0.19 6.50
N GLU A 301 -22.16 -1.20 7.21
CA GLU A 301 -23.56 -1.62 7.20
C GLU A 301 -24.32 -1.29 8.51
N GLY A 302 -23.67 -0.59 9.43
CA GLY A 302 -24.27 -0.12 10.68
C GLY A 302 -23.62 -0.69 11.95
N ILE A 303 -24.12 -0.25 13.11
CA ILE A 303 -23.66 -0.72 14.42
C ILE A 303 -23.96 -2.22 14.55
N LYS A 304 -22.93 -3.01 14.88
CA LYS A 304 -22.99 -4.47 15.00
C LYS A 304 -23.57 -5.20 13.78
N ALA A 305 -23.42 -4.61 12.59
CA ALA A 305 -23.85 -5.29 11.36
C ALA A 305 -22.95 -6.50 11.08
N THR A 306 -23.57 -7.60 10.65
CA THR A 306 -22.91 -8.86 10.27
C THR A 306 -22.89 -9.00 8.75
N ALA A 307 -22.24 -10.05 8.24
CA ALA A 307 -22.20 -10.36 6.81
C ALA A 307 -23.61 -10.54 6.19
N GLU A 308 -24.65 -10.82 6.99
CA GLU A 308 -26.05 -10.90 6.53
C GLU A 308 -26.57 -9.57 5.96
N LYS A 309 -25.95 -8.44 6.30
CA LYS A 309 -26.30 -7.13 5.76
C LYS A 309 -25.62 -6.82 4.43
N LEU A 310 -24.69 -7.66 3.96
CA LEU A 310 -24.02 -7.50 2.65
C LEU A 310 -24.93 -8.00 1.52
N VAL A 311 -26.08 -7.34 1.39
CA VAL A 311 -27.11 -7.59 0.39
C VAL A 311 -27.46 -6.26 -0.27
N ASN A 312 -27.16 -6.12 -1.57
CA ASN A 312 -27.38 -4.89 -2.33
C ASN A 312 -26.81 -3.64 -1.63
N VAL A 313 -25.52 -3.71 -1.29
CA VAL A 313 -24.80 -2.63 -0.60
C VAL A 313 -24.91 -1.28 -1.34
N ASN A 314 -24.98 -0.20 -0.58
CA ASN A 314 -25.12 1.16 -1.11
C ASN A 314 -23.75 1.76 -1.46
N GLU A 315 -23.50 2.16 -2.71
CA GLU A 315 -22.20 2.72 -3.11
C GLU A 315 -21.71 3.88 -2.21
N ASN A 316 -22.60 4.79 -1.80
CA ASN A 316 -22.24 5.94 -0.95
C ASN A 316 -21.79 5.52 0.47
N ALA A 317 -22.07 4.29 0.88
CA ALA A 317 -21.60 3.72 2.13
C ALA A 317 -20.15 3.20 2.06
N TRP A 318 -19.62 3.04 0.85
CA TRP A 318 -18.37 2.34 0.57
C TRP A 318 -17.38 3.15 -0.26
N PHE A 319 -17.79 4.21 -0.94
CA PHE A 319 -16.92 4.99 -1.82
C PHE A 319 -17.09 6.49 -1.65
N SER A 320 -15.97 7.22 -1.59
CA SER A 320 -15.93 8.69 -1.54
C SER A 320 -16.05 9.35 -2.92
N LYS A 321 -15.91 8.55 -4.00
CA LYS A 321 -16.02 8.94 -5.42
C LYS A 321 -14.91 9.82 -5.95
N GLY A 322 -13.75 9.82 -5.30
CA GLY A 322 -12.56 10.53 -5.74
C GLY A 322 -11.37 10.24 -4.85
N PHE A 323 -10.21 10.81 -5.19
CA PHE A 323 -8.97 10.65 -4.44
C PHE A 323 -8.47 11.94 -3.78
N ASP A 324 -9.19 13.06 -3.95
CA ASP A 324 -8.80 14.35 -3.39
C ASP A 324 -8.86 14.35 -1.86
N VAL A 325 -7.89 15.00 -1.23
CA VAL A 325 -7.89 15.25 0.23
C VAL A 325 -9.19 15.98 0.64
N GLY A 326 -9.81 15.52 1.73
CA GLY A 326 -11.10 16.00 2.21
C GLY A 326 -12.31 15.44 1.46
N GLY A 327 -12.11 14.66 0.39
CA GLY A 327 -13.19 14.04 -0.38
C GLY A 327 -14.02 13.05 0.45
N ALA A 328 -13.38 12.28 1.33
CA ALA A 328 -14.08 11.32 2.19
C ALA A 328 -14.95 12.05 3.23
N THR A 329 -14.43 13.13 3.81
CA THR A 329 -15.21 14.00 4.71
C THR A 329 -16.40 14.64 3.99
N LYS A 330 -16.18 15.22 2.79
CA LYS A 330 -17.26 15.84 1.99
C LYS A 330 -18.36 14.85 1.60
N SER A 331 -17.98 13.60 1.30
CA SER A 331 -18.94 12.53 0.98
C SER A 331 -19.75 12.05 2.19
N GLY A 332 -19.30 12.35 3.42
CA GLY A 332 -19.89 11.86 4.67
C GLY A 332 -19.55 10.41 5.03
N VAL A 333 -18.71 9.72 4.24
CA VAL A 333 -18.37 8.30 4.49
C VAL A 333 -17.61 8.12 5.80
N VAL A 334 -16.69 9.04 6.13
CA VAL A 334 -15.91 8.98 7.38
C VAL A 334 -16.81 9.19 8.60
N ASP A 335 -17.65 10.23 8.57
CA ASP A 335 -18.58 10.54 9.66
C ASP A 335 -19.55 9.38 9.91
N ARG A 336 -20.04 8.74 8.83
CA ARG A 336 -20.89 7.56 8.92
C ARG A 336 -20.19 6.38 9.59
N LEU A 337 -18.93 6.10 9.23
CA LEU A 337 -18.16 5.01 9.84
C LEU A 337 -17.90 5.27 11.33
N ILE A 338 -17.59 6.51 11.71
CA ILE A 338 -17.41 6.92 13.11
C ILE A 338 -18.74 6.82 13.87
N ALA A 339 -19.85 7.29 13.31
CA ALA A 339 -21.18 7.14 13.90
C ALA A 339 -21.56 5.66 14.10
N ASN A 340 -21.10 4.78 13.21
CA ASN A 340 -21.25 3.33 13.31
C ASN A 340 -20.19 2.65 14.20
N GLN A 341 -19.48 3.43 15.02
CA GLN A 341 -18.51 2.96 16.01
C GLN A 341 -17.35 2.16 15.41
N ALA A 342 -16.89 2.50 14.20
CA ALA A 342 -15.71 1.86 13.62
C ALA A 342 -14.48 2.09 14.53
N ASP A 343 -13.85 1.01 14.97
CA ASP A 343 -12.60 1.02 15.74
C ASP A 343 -11.38 1.08 14.84
N ILE A 344 -11.52 0.51 13.64
CA ILE A 344 -10.51 0.45 12.59
C ILE A 344 -11.15 0.93 11.30
N ILE A 345 -10.48 1.80 10.56
CA ILE A 345 -10.90 2.21 9.21
C ILE A 345 -9.79 1.90 8.20
N PHE A 346 -10.15 1.24 7.11
CA PHE A 346 -9.28 0.98 5.96
C PHE A 346 -9.66 1.88 4.76
N PRO A 347 -9.01 3.05 4.60
CA PRO A 347 -9.20 3.91 3.44
C PRO A 347 -8.36 3.44 2.23
N VAL A 348 -9.01 2.89 1.22
CA VAL A 348 -8.43 2.54 -0.10
C VAL A 348 -8.62 3.72 -1.06
N ALA A 349 -8.10 4.88 -0.65
CA ALA A 349 -8.40 6.16 -1.27
C ALA A 349 -7.20 7.12 -1.28
N GLY A 350 -5.98 6.57 -1.39
CA GLY A 350 -4.73 7.33 -1.43
C GLY A 350 -4.60 8.31 -0.25
N PRO A 351 -4.53 9.63 -0.50
CA PRO A 351 -4.28 10.61 0.55
C PRO A 351 -5.46 10.87 1.49
N GLN A 352 -6.66 10.35 1.20
CA GLN A 352 -7.84 10.49 2.08
C GLN A 352 -7.74 9.70 3.40
N ILE A 353 -6.66 8.95 3.62
CA ILE A 353 -6.34 8.47 4.98
C ILE A 353 -6.19 9.64 5.98
N ASN A 354 -5.75 10.80 5.51
CA ASN A 354 -5.68 12.02 6.34
C ASN A 354 -7.07 12.44 6.84
N ASP A 355 -8.13 12.25 6.05
CA ASP A 355 -9.51 12.55 6.44
C ASP A 355 -9.90 11.74 7.69
N VAL A 356 -9.47 10.47 7.78
CA VAL A 356 -9.67 9.60 8.95
C VAL A 356 -8.79 10.02 10.13
N LEU A 357 -7.56 10.46 9.86
CA LEU A 357 -6.65 10.88 10.91
C LEU A 357 -7.14 12.18 11.58
N GLU A 358 -7.75 13.06 10.80
CA GLU A 358 -8.24 14.37 11.22
C GLU A 358 -9.66 14.35 11.76
N ALA A 359 -10.49 13.35 11.41
CA ALA A 359 -11.91 13.24 11.78
C ALA A 359 -12.23 13.50 13.26
N THR A 360 -13.34 14.17 13.53
CA THR A 360 -13.78 14.46 14.91
C THR A 360 -14.43 13.24 15.58
N GLY A 361 -14.54 13.24 16.91
CA GLY A 361 -15.08 12.11 17.68
C GLY A 361 -14.00 11.16 18.22
N HIS A 362 -14.33 9.88 18.40
CA HIS A 362 -13.30 8.88 18.72
C HIS A 362 -12.37 8.71 17.51
N LYS A 363 -11.11 8.35 17.78
CA LYS A 363 -10.06 8.26 16.76
C LYS A 363 -9.80 6.78 16.43
N PRO A 364 -10.33 6.25 15.31
CA PRO A 364 -10.10 4.86 14.93
C PRO A 364 -8.62 4.61 14.63
N TYR A 365 -8.19 3.36 14.80
CA TYR A 365 -6.99 2.87 14.16
C TYR A 365 -7.16 2.84 12.63
N VAL A 366 -6.05 2.79 11.91
CA VAL A 366 -6.06 2.77 10.45
C VAL A 366 -5.25 1.60 9.90
N ILE A 367 -5.71 1.10 8.77
CA ILE A 367 -4.92 0.24 7.88
C ILE A 367 -4.52 1.14 6.71
N GLY A 368 -3.22 1.32 6.46
CA GLY A 368 -2.74 2.07 5.30
C GLY A 368 -2.90 1.32 3.98
N VAL A 369 -2.60 1.97 2.86
CA VAL A 369 -2.72 1.39 1.51
C VAL A 369 -1.54 1.78 0.62
N ASP A 370 -1.26 0.92 -0.38
CA ASP A 370 -0.25 1.03 -1.43
C ASP A 370 1.20 1.00 -0.93
N THR A 371 1.56 1.87 0.01
CA THR A 371 2.87 1.89 0.68
C THR A 371 2.73 1.65 2.18
N ASP A 372 3.85 1.63 2.90
CA ASP A 372 3.82 1.61 4.36
C ASP A 372 3.48 2.99 4.91
N GLN A 373 2.20 3.30 5.06
CA GLN A 373 1.76 4.67 5.37
C GLN A 373 2.08 5.13 6.79
N VAL A 374 2.59 4.25 7.67
CA VAL A 374 3.15 4.72 8.95
C VAL A 374 4.41 5.55 8.75
N THR A 375 5.22 5.24 7.72
CA THR A 375 6.47 5.95 7.44
C THR A 375 6.24 7.24 6.64
N SER A 376 5.25 7.25 5.76
CA SER A 376 4.92 8.42 4.94
C SER A 376 3.92 9.37 5.62
N VAL A 377 2.76 8.86 6.04
CA VAL A 377 1.66 9.66 6.61
C VAL A 377 1.76 9.74 8.14
N GLY A 378 2.17 8.66 8.81
CA GLY A 378 2.30 8.63 10.28
C GLY A 378 3.25 9.69 10.83
N ALA A 379 4.22 10.12 10.01
CA ALA A 379 5.18 11.16 10.35
C ALA A 379 4.63 12.60 10.23
N SER A 380 3.45 12.81 9.67
CA SER A 380 2.87 14.15 9.41
C SER A 380 2.53 14.91 10.69
N LYS A 381 2.05 14.22 11.72
CA LYS A 381 1.63 14.82 12.99
C LYS A 381 1.88 13.86 14.15
N LYS A 382 2.47 14.38 15.24
CA LYS A 382 2.77 13.61 16.44
C LYS A 382 1.55 12.85 16.94
N GLY A 383 1.73 11.55 17.18
CA GLY A 383 0.71 10.63 17.65
C GLY A 383 0.04 9.84 16.52
N ASN A 384 0.10 10.29 15.26
CA ASN A 384 -0.48 9.54 14.13
C ASN A 384 0.21 8.20 13.95
N GLU A 385 1.52 8.12 14.18
CA GLU A 385 2.31 6.89 14.07
C GLU A 385 1.76 5.74 14.92
N THR A 386 1.12 6.06 16.05
CA THR A 386 0.53 5.07 16.97
C THR A 386 -0.88 4.62 16.57
N ARG A 387 -1.40 5.08 15.42
CA ARG A 387 -2.71 4.68 14.89
C ARG A 387 -2.63 3.68 13.75
N PHE A 388 -1.47 3.45 13.17
CA PHE A 388 -1.30 2.52 12.04
C PHE A 388 -1.12 1.11 12.55
N ILE A 389 -2.11 0.25 12.29
CA ILE A 389 -1.95 -1.17 12.61
C ILE A 389 -0.96 -1.79 11.63
N THR A 390 -1.21 -1.60 10.34
CA THR A 390 -0.42 -2.08 9.20
C THR A 390 -0.81 -1.27 7.97
N SER A 391 -0.27 -1.61 6.80
CA SER A 391 -0.73 -1.14 5.49
C SER A 391 -0.85 -2.29 4.50
N ALA A 392 -1.90 -2.31 3.69
CA ALA A 392 -2.05 -3.21 2.54
C ALA A 392 -1.22 -2.67 1.36
N LYS A 393 -0.01 -3.21 1.15
CA LYS A 393 0.95 -2.69 0.18
C LYS A 393 0.77 -3.28 -1.22
N LYS A 394 1.01 -2.43 -2.22
CA LYS A 394 1.45 -2.82 -3.56
C LYS A 394 2.96 -2.59 -3.64
N ASN A 395 3.75 -3.58 -4.07
CA ASN A 395 5.17 -3.35 -4.32
C ASN A 395 5.39 -2.63 -5.66
N ILE A 396 4.86 -1.41 -5.78
CA ILE A 396 4.85 -0.60 -7.00
C ILE A 396 6.27 -0.35 -7.50
N VAL A 397 7.22 -0.11 -6.57
CA VAL A 397 8.63 0.06 -6.89
C VAL A 397 9.22 -1.18 -7.57
N SER A 398 9.00 -2.39 -7.01
CA SER A 398 9.48 -3.63 -7.63
C SER A 398 8.83 -3.88 -8.98
N ALA A 399 7.50 -3.74 -9.06
CA ALA A 399 6.74 -3.97 -10.28
C ALA A 399 7.14 -2.99 -11.41
N SER A 400 7.37 -1.72 -11.07
CA SER A 400 7.87 -0.70 -12.01
C SER A 400 9.24 -1.07 -12.55
N VAL A 401 10.18 -1.41 -11.66
CA VAL A 401 11.52 -1.86 -12.07
C VAL A 401 11.43 -3.12 -12.92
N TYR A 402 10.61 -4.10 -12.53
CA TYR A 402 10.41 -5.36 -13.25
C TYR A 402 9.91 -5.12 -14.68
N ALA A 403 8.92 -4.24 -14.85
CA ALA A 403 8.31 -3.91 -16.14
C ALA A 403 9.23 -3.04 -17.01
N LEU A 404 9.91 -2.04 -16.44
CA LEU A 404 10.89 -1.21 -17.16
C LEU A 404 12.08 -2.04 -17.63
N ASN A 405 12.57 -2.93 -16.77
CA ASN A 405 13.52 -3.96 -17.14
C ASN A 405 12.97 -4.93 -18.20
N ARG A 406 11.74 -4.83 -18.68
CA ARG A 406 11.21 -5.68 -19.75
C ARG A 406 10.61 -4.89 -20.91
N ALA A 407 10.85 -3.58 -20.92
CA ALA A 407 10.42 -2.68 -21.97
C ALA A 407 11.34 -2.78 -23.18
N ARG A 408 10.78 -3.00 -24.36
CA ARG A 408 11.50 -3.11 -25.64
C ARG A 408 12.44 -1.93 -25.88
N SER A 409 11.96 -0.71 -25.63
CA SER A 409 12.74 0.50 -25.87
C SER A 409 13.90 0.71 -24.91
N LEU A 410 13.96 -0.08 -23.82
CA LEU A 410 15.00 -0.02 -22.80
C LEU A 410 16.02 -1.17 -22.90
N GLN A 411 16.00 -1.96 -23.98
CA GLN A 411 16.93 -3.08 -24.18
C GLN A 411 18.31 -2.64 -24.72
N LYS A 412 18.48 -1.36 -25.06
CA LYS A 412 19.73 -0.78 -25.55
C LYS A 412 20.09 0.49 -24.78
N ALA A 413 21.38 0.78 -24.66
CA ALA A 413 21.90 2.03 -24.11
C ALA A 413 23.03 2.55 -25.00
N PHE A 414 23.10 3.86 -25.21
CA PHE A 414 24.21 4.48 -25.94
C PHE A 414 25.02 5.37 -25.00
N VAL A 415 26.28 4.98 -24.77
CA VAL A 415 27.21 5.66 -23.86
C VAL A 415 28.51 5.90 -24.60
N ASP A 416 29.02 7.13 -24.58
CA ASP A 416 30.27 7.52 -25.26
C ASP A 416 30.32 7.11 -26.75
N GLY A 417 29.17 7.12 -27.44
CA GLY A 417 29.04 6.73 -28.85
C GLY A 417 29.01 5.21 -29.10
N ILE A 418 29.03 4.39 -28.05
CA ILE A 418 29.00 2.93 -28.11
C ILE A 418 27.59 2.43 -27.80
N GLU A 419 27.06 1.52 -28.62
CA GLU A 419 25.81 0.81 -28.35
C GLU A 419 26.07 -0.38 -27.41
N HIS A 420 25.36 -0.41 -26.29
CA HIS A 420 25.31 -1.54 -25.38
C HIS A 420 23.95 -2.22 -25.54
N THR A 421 23.96 -3.53 -25.76
CA THR A 421 22.76 -4.36 -25.73
C THR A 421 22.68 -5.06 -24.38
N ARG A 422 21.47 -5.15 -23.85
CA ARG A 422 21.22 -5.75 -22.56
C ARG A 422 21.64 -7.21 -22.50
N MET A 423 22.17 -7.63 -21.36
CA MET A 423 22.59 -9.01 -21.11
C MET A 423 21.40 -9.89 -20.76
N ASN A 424 21.26 -11.03 -21.44
CA ASN A 424 20.28 -12.07 -21.11
C ASN A 424 20.77 -12.82 -19.87
N LYS A 425 20.19 -12.59 -18.69
CA LYS A 425 20.60 -13.28 -17.47
C LYS A 425 20.33 -14.80 -17.47
N ASN A 426 19.55 -15.34 -18.41
CA ASN A 426 19.12 -16.75 -18.41
C ASN A 426 19.09 -17.43 -19.80
N GLY A 427 19.77 -16.90 -20.82
CA GLY A 427 19.81 -17.53 -22.16
C GLY A 427 18.49 -17.54 -22.95
N MET A 428 17.43 -16.89 -22.46
CA MET A 428 16.20 -16.67 -23.24
C MET A 428 16.37 -15.48 -24.17
N ASN A 429 16.24 -15.70 -25.49
CA ASN A 429 16.01 -14.62 -26.44
C ASN A 429 14.72 -13.88 -26.05
N ASN A 430 14.80 -12.56 -25.80
CA ASN A 430 13.68 -11.63 -25.68
C ASN A 430 12.73 -11.80 -24.47
N ASP A 431 13.16 -11.47 -23.25
CA ASP A 431 12.24 -11.26 -22.09
C ASP A 431 11.43 -9.94 -22.19
N VAL A 432 11.23 -9.42 -23.40
CA VAL A 432 10.42 -8.22 -23.66
C VAL A 432 8.95 -8.54 -23.39
N LYS A 433 8.28 -7.67 -22.63
CA LYS A 433 6.88 -7.87 -22.22
C LYS A 433 5.90 -6.90 -22.87
N ASP A 434 6.34 -6.06 -23.79
CA ASP A 434 5.44 -5.22 -24.56
C ASP A 434 4.31 -6.06 -25.20
N GLY A 435 3.06 -5.59 -25.08
CA GLY A 435 1.88 -6.33 -25.48
C GLY A 435 1.34 -7.31 -24.43
N GLN A 436 1.97 -7.41 -23.25
CA GLN A 436 1.58 -8.36 -22.21
C GLN A 436 0.99 -7.67 -20.97
N THR A 437 0.17 -8.41 -20.22
CA THR A 437 -0.29 -8.03 -18.88
C THR A 437 0.40 -8.89 -17.85
N LEU A 438 1.17 -8.26 -16.98
CA LEU A 438 1.85 -8.87 -15.84
C LEU A 438 0.90 -8.85 -14.65
N VAL A 439 0.68 -9.99 -14.00
CA VAL A 439 -0.33 -10.10 -12.93
C VAL A 439 0.29 -10.73 -11.69
N GLY A 440 0.72 -9.89 -10.73
CA GLY A 440 1.31 -10.37 -9.48
C GLY A 440 2.45 -11.36 -9.68
N GLU A 441 3.41 -11.02 -10.56
CA GLU A 441 4.50 -11.93 -10.98
C GLU A 441 5.41 -12.34 -9.81
N GLU A 442 5.53 -11.50 -8.79
CA GLU A 442 6.25 -11.81 -7.55
C GLU A 442 5.28 -11.87 -6.37
N SER A 443 5.50 -12.81 -5.46
CA SER A 443 4.61 -13.08 -4.32
C SER A 443 4.54 -11.92 -3.32
N ASP A 444 5.49 -10.99 -3.37
CA ASP A 444 5.57 -9.82 -2.48
C ASP A 444 4.91 -8.57 -3.10
N TRP A 445 4.36 -8.66 -4.33
CA TRP A 445 3.69 -7.52 -4.98
C TRP A 445 2.43 -7.08 -4.25
N SER A 446 1.81 -7.94 -3.42
CA SER A 446 0.56 -7.64 -2.71
C SER A 446 0.55 -8.30 -1.33
N ILE A 447 1.15 -7.61 -0.35
CA ILE A 447 1.33 -8.08 1.03
C ILE A 447 1.04 -6.96 2.04
N SER A 448 1.00 -7.27 3.34
CA SER A 448 0.93 -6.25 4.39
C SER A 448 2.31 -5.63 4.70
N SER A 449 2.32 -4.48 5.37
CA SER A 449 3.53 -3.80 5.87
C SER A 449 3.86 -4.09 7.33
N SER A 450 3.14 -5.05 7.93
CA SER A 450 3.33 -5.42 9.33
C SER A 450 4.80 -5.73 9.63
N ARG A 451 5.25 -5.41 10.84
CA ARG A 451 6.66 -5.62 11.18
C ARG A 451 6.95 -7.10 11.37
N LYS A 452 8.18 -7.52 11.14
CA LYS A 452 8.61 -8.89 11.47
C LYS A 452 8.58 -9.10 13.00
N ALA A 453 8.34 -10.33 13.42
CA ALA A 453 8.30 -10.69 14.85
C ALA A 453 9.63 -10.43 15.60
N ASN A 454 10.76 -10.33 14.88
CA ASN A 454 12.07 -9.99 15.44
C ASN A 454 12.38 -8.47 15.41
N THR A 455 11.50 -7.65 14.84
CA THR A 455 11.62 -6.19 14.85
C THR A 455 10.90 -5.64 16.08
N LYS A 456 11.65 -4.98 16.97
CA LYS A 456 11.07 -4.35 18.16
C LYS A 456 10.07 -3.26 17.75
N TRP A 457 8.90 -3.22 18.37
CA TRP A 457 7.97 -2.09 18.14
C TRP A 457 8.62 -0.78 18.60
N ASN A 458 8.66 0.21 17.70
CA ASN A 458 9.23 1.51 17.98
C ASN A 458 8.50 2.60 17.18
N PRO A 459 7.70 3.46 17.83
CA PRO A 459 7.05 4.60 17.19
C PRO A 459 7.98 5.83 17.08
N GLU A 460 9.17 5.79 17.68
CA GLU A 460 10.09 6.94 17.67
C GLU A 460 10.78 7.11 16.32
N ARG A 461 11.21 8.35 16.05
CA ARG A 461 12.00 8.67 14.87
C ARG A 461 13.43 8.18 15.03
N VAL A 462 13.91 7.44 14.03
CA VAL A 462 15.32 7.05 13.89
C VAL A 462 15.94 7.93 12.83
N SER A 463 16.95 8.71 13.19
CA SER A 463 17.59 9.68 12.27
C SER A 463 16.60 10.66 11.62
N GLY A 464 15.56 11.07 12.37
CA GLY A 464 14.52 12.00 11.89
C GLY A 464 13.33 11.35 11.18
N LEU A 465 13.40 10.05 10.85
CA LEU A 465 12.39 9.34 10.08
C LEU A 465 11.65 8.29 10.92
N ILE A 466 10.36 8.09 10.64
CA ILE A 466 9.60 6.97 11.18
C ILE A 466 9.90 5.73 10.34
N THR A 467 10.10 4.59 11.00
CA THR A 467 10.38 3.32 10.33
C THR A 467 9.16 2.41 10.40
N ASN A 468 9.17 1.33 9.61
CA ASN A 468 8.11 0.31 9.64
C ASN A 468 7.93 -0.37 11.02
N ALA A 469 8.91 -0.22 11.93
CA ALA A 469 8.81 -0.66 13.32
C ALA A 469 7.66 0.00 14.09
N ALA A 470 7.11 1.10 13.59
CA ALA A 470 5.98 1.81 14.20
C ALA A 470 4.63 1.11 13.97
N ASN A 471 4.49 0.29 12.92
CA ASN A 471 3.27 -0.50 12.69
C ASN A 471 2.91 -1.33 13.92
N LEU A 472 1.63 -1.39 14.30
CA LEU A 472 1.20 -2.05 15.54
C LEU A 472 1.08 -3.57 15.43
N SER A 473 0.80 -4.13 14.26
CA SER A 473 0.75 -5.59 14.05
C SER A 473 2.09 -6.17 13.58
N VAL A 474 2.24 -7.47 13.85
CA VAL A 474 3.32 -8.29 13.29
C VAL A 474 2.82 -9.09 12.09
N GLU A 475 3.70 -9.44 11.16
CA GLU A 475 3.35 -10.25 9.99
C GLU A 475 2.72 -11.58 10.42
N SER A 476 1.52 -11.89 9.94
CA SER A 476 0.80 -13.11 10.28
C SER A 476 0.42 -13.98 9.07
N ILE A 477 0.78 -13.55 7.85
CA ILE A 477 0.66 -14.34 6.62
C ILE A 477 1.95 -14.29 5.82
N ASN A 478 2.32 -15.43 5.25
CA ASN A 478 3.39 -15.60 4.28
C ASN A 478 2.92 -16.50 3.14
N TYR A 479 2.51 -15.88 2.02
CA TYR A 479 1.98 -16.57 0.84
C TYR A 479 2.98 -17.50 0.13
N SER A 480 4.28 -17.44 0.45
CA SER A 480 5.27 -18.38 -0.10
C SER A 480 5.21 -19.78 0.52
N LYS A 481 4.43 -19.98 1.59
CA LYS A 481 4.40 -21.20 2.41
C LYS A 481 3.10 -22.00 2.26
N ASP A 482 3.19 -23.31 2.51
CA ASP A 482 2.20 -24.37 2.26
C ASP A 482 0.72 -23.92 2.13
N LYS A 483 0.02 -23.75 3.26
CA LYS A 483 -1.43 -23.48 3.25
C LYS A 483 -1.74 -22.08 2.75
N ALA A 484 -0.95 -21.08 3.14
CA ALA A 484 -1.12 -19.72 2.66
C ALA A 484 -0.99 -19.59 1.13
N LYS A 485 -0.12 -20.37 0.49
CA LYS A 485 -0.02 -20.41 -0.98
C LYS A 485 -1.32 -20.91 -1.64
N LYS A 486 -1.98 -21.89 -1.02
CA LYS A 486 -3.30 -22.38 -1.47
C LYS A 486 -4.39 -21.33 -1.22
N ILE A 487 -4.35 -20.64 -0.07
CA ILE A 487 -5.25 -19.51 0.23
C ILE A 487 -5.10 -18.41 -0.81
N GLU A 488 -3.87 -18.07 -1.18
CA GLU A 488 -3.56 -17.08 -2.22
C GLU A 488 -4.27 -17.42 -3.54
N MET A 489 -4.12 -18.65 -4.01
CA MET A 489 -4.77 -19.13 -5.24
C MET A 489 -6.31 -19.05 -5.14
N ASN A 490 -6.86 -19.51 -4.01
CA ASN A 490 -8.30 -19.56 -3.79
C ASN A 490 -8.94 -18.17 -3.71
N LEU A 491 -8.30 -17.20 -3.06
CA LEU A 491 -8.79 -15.82 -2.97
C LEU A 491 -8.83 -15.17 -4.37
N LYS A 492 -7.75 -15.28 -5.13
CA LYS A 492 -7.67 -14.78 -6.52
C LYS A 492 -8.77 -15.39 -7.38
N GLU A 493 -8.94 -16.70 -7.32
CA GLU A 493 -9.96 -17.40 -8.12
C GLU A 493 -11.39 -17.00 -7.72
N THR A 494 -11.65 -16.84 -6.42
CA THR A 494 -12.96 -16.44 -5.92
C THR A 494 -13.32 -15.05 -6.41
N LEU A 495 -12.44 -14.07 -6.23
CA LEU A 495 -12.69 -12.70 -6.67
C LEU A 495 -12.81 -12.62 -8.20
N LYS A 496 -12.02 -13.40 -8.94
CA LYS A 496 -12.16 -13.48 -10.40
C LYS A 496 -13.57 -13.93 -10.81
N LYS A 497 -14.19 -14.85 -10.08
CA LYS A 497 -15.52 -15.42 -10.37
C LYS A 497 -16.70 -14.62 -9.78
N SER A 498 -16.48 -13.70 -8.86
CA SER A 498 -17.54 -13.04 -8.06
C SER A 498 -18.33 -11.91 -8.74
N GLY A 499 -18.35 -11.88 -10.08
CA GLY A 499 -19.08 -10.87 -10.88
C GLY A 499 -18.22 -9.68 -11.31
N LYS A 500 -18.81 -8.69 -11.97
CA LYS A 500 -18.10 -7.49 -12.46
C LYS A 500 -18.40 -6.24 -11.63
N ASN A 501 -19.58 -6.17 -11.00
CA ASN A 501 -20.00 -5.03 -10.20
C ASN A 501 -19.71 -5.28 -8.71
N PHE A 502 -19.33 -4.23 -7.98
CA PHE A 502 -19.02 -4.34 -6.56
C PHE A 502 -20.12 -4.91 -5.69
N LYS A 503 -21.39 -4.72 -6.05
CA LYS A 503 -22.52 -5.34 -5.32
C LYS A 503 -22.53 -6.87 -5.41
N GLU A 504 -21.96 -7.43 -6.47
CA GLU A 504 -21.89 -8.88 -6.66
C GLU A 504 -20.80 -9.48 -5.78
N TYR A 505 -19.65 -8.80 -5.64
CA TYR A 505 -18.52 -9.31 -4.86
C TYR A 505 -18.43 -8.79 -3.42
N PHE A 506 -18.99 -7.63 -3.09
CA PHE A 506 -19.27 -7.19 -1.70
C PHE A 506 -20.59 -7.80 -1.21
N SER A 507 -20.66 -9.12 -1.29
CA SER A 507 -21.85 -9.89 -0.93
C SER A 507 -21.49 -11.05 -0.03
N LYS A 508 -22.42 -11.43 0.85
CA LYS A 508 -22.24 -12.63 1.68
C LYS A 508 -21.94 -13.86 0.83
N LYS A 509 -22.60 -14.03 -0.32
CA LYS A 509 -22.39 -15.15 -1.25
C LYS A 509 -20.92 -15.24 -1.71
N SER A 510 -20.34 -14.12 -2.11
CA SER A 510 -18.93 -14.03 -2.52
C SER A 510 -17.98 -14.40 -1.36
N LEU A 511 -18.27 -13.91 -0.15
CA LEU A 511 -17.47 -14.20 1.04
C LEU A 511 -17.63 -15.65 1.52
N ASP A 512 -18.82 -16.25 1.43
CA ASP A 512 -19.06 -17.65 1.76
C ASP A 512 -18.25 -18.59 0.86
N GLU A 513 -18.13 -18.28 -0.44
CA GLU A 513 -17.30 -19.06 -1.35
C GLU A 513 -15.81 -18.92 -1.00
N ALA A 514 -15.35 -17.70 -0.67
CA ALA A 514 -13.98 -17.49 -0.20
C ALA A 514 -13.71 -18.30 1.08
N LEU A 515 -14.60 -18.22 2.07
CA LEU A 515 -14.52 -18.97 3.32
C LEU A 515 -14.40 -20.47 3.07
N LYS A 516 -15.26 -21.03 2.21
CA LYS A 516 -15.26 -22.46 1.88
C LYS A 516 -13.92 -22.90 1.29
N LEU A 517 -13.38 -22.15 0.33
CA LEU A 517 -12.12 -22.50 -0.32
C LEU A 517 -10.92 -22.30 0.61
N VAL A 518 -10.90 -21.24 1.41
CA VAL A 518 -9.85 -21.01 2.42
C VAL A 518 -9.87 -22.11 3.48
N ASP A 519 -11.04 -22.51 3.98
CA ASP A 519 -11.17 -23.59 4.95
C ASP A 519 -10.72 -24.95 4.41
N THR A 520 -11.02 -25.21 3.13
CA THR A 520 -10.52 -26.40 2.43
C THR A 520 -8.99 -26.39 2.35
N ALA A 521 -8.37 -25.23 2.09
CA ALA A 521 -6.91 -25.09 2.07
C ALA A 521 -6.25 -25.35 3.44
N ILE A 522 -6.95 -25.02 4.53
CA ILE A 522 -6.49 -25.29 5.91
C ILE A 522 -6.64 -26.77 6.31
N ASN A 523 -7.54 -27.51 5.66
CA ASN A 523 -7.75 -28.95 5.83
C ASN A 523 -8.11 -29.36 7.28
N GLY A 524 -9.10 -28.69 7.88
CA GLY A 524 -9.67 -29.09 9.18
C GLY A 524 -8.75 -28.92 10.40
N SER A 525 -7.59 -28.26 10.25
CA SER A 525 -6.72 -27.93 11.38
C SER A 525 -7.43 -26.99 12.37
N ASN A 526 -7.08 -27.07 13.66
CA ASN A 526 -7.49 -26.07 14.63
C ASN A 526 -6.87 -24.72 14.24
N TRP A 527 -7.73 -23.79 13.82
CA TRP A 527 -7.31 -22.50 13.31
C TRP A 527 -6.51 -21.68 14.34
N GLU A 528 -6.84 -21.81 15.61
CA GLU A 528 -6.15 -21.16 16.73
C GLU A 528 -4.69 -21.62 16.94
N ASP A 529 -4.34 -22.82 16.44
CA ASP A 529 -3.03 -23.46 16.61
C ASP A 529 -2.14 -23.37 15.36
N LEU A 530 -2.64 -22.76 14.27
CA LEU A 530 -1.87 -22.54 13.04
C LEU A 530 -0.62 -21.71 13.33
N LYS A 531 0.48 -22.05 12.66
CA LYS A 531 1.78 -21.38 12.82
C LYS A 531 2.24 -20.75 11.51
N LEU A 532 2.66 -19.49 11.55
CA LEU A 532 3.22 -18.80 10.39
C LEU A 532 4.39 -19.58 9.76
N GLU A 533 5.22 -20.21 10.60
CA GLU A 533 6.40 -20.93 10.14
C GLU A 533 6.05 -22.11 9.23
N ASN A 534 5.01 -22.88 9.58
CA ASN A 534 4.64 -24.14 8.93
C ASN A 534 3.50 -23.96 7.93
N ASP A 535 2.45 -23.26 8.36
CA ASP A 535 1.21 -23.12 7.62
C ASP A 535 1.22 -21.90 6.68
N GLY A 536 2.15 -20.96 6.91
CA GLY A 536 2.16 -19.68 6.21
C GLY A 536 1.08 -18.71 6.69
N ILE A 537 0.29 -19.08 7.70
CA ILE A 537 -0.73 -18.22 8.31
C ILE A 537 -0.73 -18.51 9.81
N ALA A 538 -0.72 -17.46 10.64
CA ALA A 538 -0.73 -17.61 12.09
C ALA A 538 -2.16 -17.69 12.62
N GLY A 539 -2.37 -18.61 13.56
CA GLY A 539 -3.47 -18.57 14.50
C GLY A 539 -3.21 -17.57 15.63
N ILE A 540 -4.22 -17.31 16.47
CA ILE A 540 -4.15 -16.30 17.52
C ILE A 540 -3.04 -16.58 18.57
N LYS A 541 -2.74 -17.86 18.85
CA LYS A 541 -1.68 -18.23 19.81
C LYS A 541 -0.29 -17.91 19.25
N ASP A 542 -0.02 -18.34 18.03
CA ASP A 542 1.24 -18.06 17.33
C ASP A 542 1.42 -16.55 17.11
N TYR A 543 0.34 -15.85 16.73
CA TYR A 543 0.33 -14.40 16.61
C TYR A 543 0.74 -13.71 17.92
N TRP A 544 0.17 -14.13 19.05
CA TRP A 544 0.52 -13.57 20.36
C TRP A 544 1.99 -13.84 20.73
N ASP A 545 2.51 -15.03 20.46
CA ASP A 545 3.92 -15.36 20.70
C ASP A 545 4.87 -14.53 19.83
N MET A 546 4.53 -14.34 18.55
CA MET A 546 5.25 -13.45 17.65
C MET A 546 5.21 -11.99 18.11
N LEU A 547 4.04 -11.51 18.57
CA LEU A 547 3.90 -10.16 19.10
C LEU A 547 4.80 -9.98 20.34
N LYS A 548 4.73 -10.89 21.32
CA LYS A 548 5.60 -10.86 22.52
C LYS A 548 7.08 -10.84 22.15
N LYS A 549 7.51 -11.63 21.17
CA LYS A 549 8.90 -11.62 20.67
C LYS A 549 9.34 -10.23 20.17
N SER A 550 8.41 -9.47 19.60
CA SER A 550 8.64 -8.08 19.16
C SER A 550 8.71 -7.05 20.31
N THR A 551 8.57 -7.49 21.56
CA THR A 551 8.58 -6.63 22.76
C THR A 551 9.79 -6.87 23.66
N SER A 552 10.35 -8.09 23.64
CA SER A 552 11.44 -8.50 24.52
C SER A 552 12.79 -7.93 24.06
N SER A 553 13.49 -7.24 24.96
CA SER A 553 14.79 -6.58 24.75
C SER A 553 15.98 -7.52 24.53
N THR A 554 15.76 -8.83 24.42
CA THR A 554 16.82 -9.86 24.50
C THR A 554 17.53 -10.21 23.20
N ASN A 555 17.11 -9.71 22.03
CA ASN A 555 17.70 -10.12 20.74
C ASN A 555 18.53 -9.07 19.98
N LEU A 556 18.91 -7.96 20.62
CA LEU A 556 19.81 -6.96 20.00
C LEU A 556 21.31 -7.34 20.05
N LYS A 557 21.65 -8.58 20.40
CA LYS A 557 23.04 -9.08 20.38
C LYS A 557 23.16 -10.33 19.52
N LYS A 558 23.12 -10.16 18.20
CA LYS A 558 23.84 -10.97 17.20
C LYS A 558 23.50 -10.36 15.84
N GLU A 559 24.53 -10.10 15.04
CA GLU A 559 24.49 -9.46 13.72
C GLU A 559 24.55 -7.93 13.77
N ALA A 560 25.69 -7.43 14.28
CA ALA A 560 26.36 -6.25 13.76
C ALA A 560 27.58 -6.72 12.95
#